data_AF-A0A7U6QZC5-F1
#
_entry.id   AF-A0A7U6QZC5-F1
#
_cell.length_a   1.000
_cell.length_b   1.000
_cell.length_c   1.000
_cell.angle_alpha   90.00
_cell.angle_beta   90.00
_cell.angle_gamma   90.00
#
_symmetry.space_group_name_H-M   'P 1'
#
loop_
_entity.id
_entity.type
_entity.pdbx_description
1 polymer ?
#
loop_
_entity_poly.entity_id
_entity_poly.type
_entity_poly.pdbx_seq_one_letter_code
_entity_poly.pdbx_strand_id
1 'polypeptide(L)'
;MQAAMYYPNEFDGIIAGNPGFRLSKAAIGEIWDNNQFLKYVPTDKNGNKIVADALTQEDLDAVAQGVLDRCDAKDGLKDGIVNNWEKCDFKPEMVEKKIGKKKVALLNAVFNGAKNSKGENVYAS
;
A
#
# COMPACT_ATOMS: atom_id res chain seq x y z
N MET A 1 -13.88 16.52 7.48
CA MET A 1 -12.85 17.51 7.06
C MET A 1 -13.42 18.65 6.23
N GLN A 2 -14.20 18.41 5.18
CA GLN A 2 -14.88 19.48 4.42
C GLN A 2 -15.66 20.43 5.34
N ALA A 3 -16.44 19.89 6.28
CA ALA A 3 -17.12 20.65 7.32
C ALA A 3 -16.18 21.56 8.13
N ALA A 4 -15.05 21.04 8.61
CA ALA A 4 -14.07 21.82 9.35
C ALA A 4 -13.46 22.98 8.53
N MET A 5 -13.36 22.82 7.21
CA MET A 5 -12.76 23.83 6.31
C MET A 5 -13.76 24.89 5.86
N TYR A 6 -15.00 24.49 5.54
CA TYR A 6 -15.99 25.36 4.89
C TYR A 6 -17.13 25.80 5.81
N TYR A 7 -17.33 25.11 6.94
CA TYR A 7 -18.43 25.32 7.87
C TYR A 7 -17.92 25.34 9.33
N PRO A 8 -16.93 26.20 9.66
CA PRO A 8 -16.21 26.12 10.93
C PRO A 8 -17.07 26.41 12.17
N ASN A 9 -18.23 27.04 12.01
CA ASN A 9 -19.14 27.39 13.12
C ASN A 9 -20.29 26.40 13.31
N GLU A 10 -20.39 25.36 12.47
CA GLU A 10 -21.52 24.41 12.53
C GLU A 10 -21.27 23.26 13.53
N PHE A 11 -20.05 23.13 14.04
CA PHE A 11 -19.67 22.02 14.91
C PHE A 11 -18.70 22.49 16.01
N ASP A 12 -19.03 22.20 17.27
CA ASP A 12 -18.13 22.42 18.41
C ASP A 12 -17.02 21.36 18.51
N GLY A 13 -17.18 20.22 17.83
CA GLY A 13 -16.21 19.13 17.81
C GLY A 13 -16.39 18.23 16.59
N ILE A 14 -15.28 17.75 16.02
CA ILE A 14 -15.26 16.93 14.81
C ILE A 14 -14.34 15.72 15.03
N ILE A 15 -14.87 14.51 14.80
CA ILE A 15 -14.08 13.27 14.71
C ILE A 15 -14.01 12.88 13.24
N ALA A 16 -12.79 12.76 12.70
CA ALA A 16 -12.56 12.39 11.31
C ALA A 16 -11.60 11.19 11.22
N GLY A 17 -12.17 9.98 11.20
CA GLY A 17 -11.42 8.73 10.98
C GLY A 17 -11.21 8.47 9.49
N ASN A 18 -10.00 8.05 9.11
CA ASN A 18 -9.57 7.74 7.73
C ASN A 18 -10.09 8.74 6.67
N PRO A 19 -9.85 10.06 6.84
CA PRO A 19 -10.47 11.05 5.98
C PRO A 19 -9.87 11.08 4.57
N GLY A 20 -10.70 10.87 3.55
CA GLY A 20 -10.33 10.99 2.14
C GLY A 20 -10.21 12.43 1.63
N PHE A 21 -9.47 13.31 2.31
CA PHE A 21 -9.39 14.74 1.95
C PHE A 21 -8.72 15.01 0.58
N ARG A 22 -8.03 14.01 -0.01
CA ARG A 22 -7.47 14.03 -1.37
C ARG A 22 -8.09 12.95 -2.27
N LEU A 23 -9.39 12.64 -2.11
CA LEU A 23 -10.06 11.50 -2.77
C LEU A 23 -9.88 11.46 -4.30
N SER A 24 -9.92 12.61 -4.99
CA SER A 24 -9.70 12.66 -6.44
C SER A 24 -8.31 12.17 -6.87
N LYS A 25 -7.30 12.38 -6.02
CA LYS A 25 -5.94 11.88 -6.26
C LYS A 25 -5.80 10.40 -5.90
N ALA A 26 -6.62 9.88 -4.98
CA ALA A 26 -6.64 8.46 -4.65
C ALA A 26 -7.01 7.59 -5.87
N ALA A 27 -7.99 8.03 -6.68
CA ALA A 27 -8.35 7.34 -7.92
C ALA A 27 -7.17 7.23 -8.91
N ILE A 28 -6.30 8.25 -8.97
CA ILE A 28 -5.09 8.19 -9.81
C ILE A 28 -4.08 7.18 -9.24
N GLY A 29 -3.95 7.13 -7.91
CA GLY A 29 -3.16 6.11 -7.23
C GLY A 29 -3.66 4.69 -7.52
N GLU A 30 -4.96 4.47 -7.45
CA GLU A 30 -5.58 3.18 -7.76
C GLU A 30 -5.35 2.75 -9.22
N ILE A 31 -5.47 3.68 -10.18
CA ILE A 31 -5.17 3.39 -11.59
C ILE A 31 -3.69 3.03 -11.76
N TRP A 32 -2.78 3.70 -11.06
CA TRP A 32 -1.36 3.36 -11.07
C TRP A 32 -1.13 1.94 -10.55
N ASP A 33 -1.70 1.61 -9.40
CA ASP A 33 -1.57 0.28 -8.79
C ASP A 33 -2.11 -0.79 -9.74
N ASN A 34 -3.33 -0.63 -10.25
CA ASN A 34 -3.92 -1.59 -11.18
C ASN A 34 -3.04 -1.80 -12.43
N ASN A 35 -2.45 -0.74 -12.96
CA ASN A 35 -1.50 -0.84 -14.07
C ASN A 35 -0.22 -1.62 -13.70
N GLN A 36 0.25 -1.56 -12.46
CA GLN A 36 1.37 -2.38 -12.01
C GLN A 36 0.96 -3.83 -11.85
N PHE A 37 -0.18 -4.10 -11.21
CA PHE A 37 -0.71 -5.46 -11.02
C PHE A 37 -0.91 -6.16 -12.36
N LEU A 38 -1.56 -5.51 -13.33
CA LEU A 38 -1.87 -6.05 -14.67
C LEU A 38 -0.66 -6.51 -15.50
N LYS A 39 0.58 -6.16 -15.09
CA LYS A 39 1.83 -6.64 -15.69
C LYS A 39 2.21 -8.05 -15.24
N TYR A 40 1.68 -8.51 -14.10
CA TYR A 40 2.09 -9.74 -13.43
C TYR A 40 0.95 -10.74 -13.20
N VAL A 41 -0.27 -10.41 -13.64
CA VAL A 41 -1.46 -11.26 -13.50
C VAL A 41 -1.37 -12.53 -14.36
N PRO A 42 -1.83 -13.69 -13.85
CA PRO A 42 -2.13 -14.84 -14.69
C PRO A 42 -3.42 -14.60 -15.49
N THR A 43 -3.65 -15.49 -16.45
CA THR A 43 -4.91 -15.54 -17.22
C THR A 43 -5.66 -16.83 -16.93
N ASP A 44 -6.99 -16.75 -16.84
CA ASP A 44 -7.85 -17.93 -16.76
C ASP A 44 -7.88 -18.72 -18.09
N LYS A 45 -8.64 -19.81 -18.12
CA LYS A 45 -8.81 -20.67 -19.32
C LYS A 45 -9.46 -19.94 -20.50
N ASN A 46 -10.15 -18.83 -20.26
CA ASN A 46 -10.80 -18.01 -21.27
C ASN A 46 -9.92 -16.83 -21.71
N GLY A 47 -8.70 -16.71 -21.17
CA GLY A 47 -7.78 -15.61 -21.46
C GLY A 47 -8.04 -14.33 -20.64
N ASN A 48 -8.94 -14.36 -19.66
CA ASN A 48 -9.20 -13.20 -18.81
C ASN A 48 -8.08 -13.04 -17.78
N LYS A 49 -7.60 -11.80 -17.60
CA LYS A 49 -6.62 -11.46 -16.57
C LYS A 49 -7.23 -11.54 -15.17
N ILE A 50 -6.58 -12.23 -14.24
CA ILE A 50 -7.02 -12.33 -12.84
C ILE A 50 -6.13 -11.45 -11.98
N VAL A 51 -6.60 -10.23 -11.68
CA VAL A 51 -5.85 -9.24 -10.88
C VAL A 51 -5.54 -9.73 -9.47
N ALA A 52 -6.50 -10.43 -8.86
CA ALA A 52 -6.37 -10.99 -7.51
C ALA A 52 -5.20 -11.98 -7.37
N ASP A 53 -4.76 -12.60 -8.46
CA ASP A 53 -3.71 -13.62 -8.43
C ASP A 53 -2.31 -13.06 -8.76
N ALA A 54 -2.15 -11.74 -8.92
CA ALA A 54 -0.82 -11.14 -9.07
C ALA A 54 0.02 -11.27 -7.78
N LEU A 55 -0.64 -11.24 -6.63
CA LEU A 55 -0.12 -11.58 -5.31
C LEU A 55 -1.09 -12.56 -4.67
N THR A 56 -0.70 -13.83 -4.53
CA THR A 56 -1.53 -14.83 -3.86
C THR A 56 -1.58 -14.56 -2.36
N GLN A 57 -2.49 -15.21 -1.65
CA GLN A 57 -2.52 -15.13 -0.19
C GLN A 57 -1.18 -15.52 0.44
N GLU A 58 -0.50 -16.54 -0.10
CA GLU A 58 0.81 -16.97 0.40
C GLU A 58 1.88 -15.90 0.21
N ASP A 59 1.81 -15.11 -0.87
CA ASP A 59 2.71 -13.97 -1.06
C ASP A 59 2.44 -12.87 -0.03
N LEU A 60 1.16 -12.55 0.19
CA LEU A 60 0.74 -11.52 1.14
C LEU A 60 1.12 -11.92 2.57
N ASP A 61 0.94 -13.19 2.95
CA ASP A 61 1.36 -13.74 4.24
C ASP A 61 2.88 -13.68 4.40
N ALA A 62 3.64 -13.98 3.34
CA ALA A 62 5.10 -13.87 3.36
C ALA A 62 5.55 -12.42 3.59
N VAL A 63 4.88 -11.44 2.97
CA VAL A 63 5.16 -10.01 3.17
C VAL A 63 4.77 -9.57 4.57
N ALA A 64 3.56 -9.90 5.04
CA ALA A 64 3.09 -9.54 6.38
C ALA A 64 4.00 -10.11 7.47
N GLN A 65 4.37 -11.39 7.38
CA GLN A 65 5.31 -12.00 8.30
C GLN A 65 6.69 -11.35 8.22
N GLY A 66 7.17 -11.01 7.02
CA GLY A 66 8.44 -10.30 6.86
C GLY A 66 8.45 -8.91 7.50
N VAL A 67 7.33 -8.19 7.44
CA VAL A 67 7.15 -6.91 8.15
C VAL A 67 7.18 -7.12 9.66
N LEU A 68 6.44 -8.09 10.20
CA LEU A 68 6.44 -8.38 11.63
C LEU A 68 7.82 -8.81 12.13
N ASP A 69 8.47 -9.75 11.43
CA ASP A 69 9.83 -10.19 11.76
C ASP A 69 10.83 -9.02 11.80
N ARG A 70 10.63 -8.01 10.95
CA ARG A 70 11.50 -6.84 10.88
C ARG A 70 11.15 -5.77 11.91
N CYS A 71 9.88 -5.56 12.20
CA CYS A 71 9.39 -4.30 12.76
C CYS A 71 8.58 -4.42 14.05
N ASP A 72 8.01 -5.58 14.37
CA ASP A 72 7.14 -5.82 15.54
C ASP A 72 7.81 -5.34 16.83
N ALA A 73 8.97 -5.91 17.18
CA ALA A 73 9.68 -5.57 18.42
C ALA A 73 10.29 -4.15 18.50
N LYS A 74 10.10 -3.28 17.50
CA LYS A 74 10.75 -1.95 17.46
C LYS A 74 10.09 -0.92 18.38
N ASP A 75 8.87 -1.15 18.84
CA ASP A 75 8.23 -0.37 19.91
C ASP A 75 8.56 -0.89 21.33
N GLY A 76 9.32 -1.99 21.43
CA GLY A 76 9.74 -2.59 22.69
C GLY A 76 8.91 -3.82 23.11
N LEU A 77 7.89 -4.21 22.34
CA LEU A 77 7.09 -5.41 22.58
C LEU A 77 6.96 -6.21 21.28
N LYS A 78 7.05 -7.54 21.36
CA LYS A 78 6.78 -8.43 20.22
C LYS A 78 5.38 -9.04 20.40
N ASP A 79 4.38 -8.39 19.85
CA ASP A 79 2.96 -8.76 20.02
C ASP A 79 2.19 -8.93 18.71
N GLY A 80 2.88 -8.80 17.56
CA GLY A 80 2.28 -8.89 16.24
C GLY A 80 1.69 -7.57 15.75
N ILE A 81 1.98 -6.45 16.42
CA ILE A 81 1.52 -5.10 16.05
C ILE A 81 2.75 -4.21 15.82
N VAL A 82 2.76 -3.46 14.71
CA VAL A 82 3.83 -2.50 14.43
C VAL A 82 3.40 -1.12 14.92
N ASN A 83 3.66 -0.78 16.20
CA ASN A 83 3.34 0.58 16.70
C ASN A 83 4.46 1.58 16.37
N ASN A 84 5.72 1.14 16.26
CA ASN A 84 6.84 1.99 15.86
C ASN A 84 7.09 1.97 14.34
N TRP A 85 6.04 2.23 13.57
CA TRP A 85 6.06 2.14 12.11
C TRP A 85 7.08 3.10 11.46
N GLU A 86 7.35 4.26 12.05
CA GLU A 86 8.37 5.21 11.55
C GLU A 86 9.78 4.62 11.55
N LYS A 87 10.07 3.68 12.46
CA LYS A 87 11.35 2.96 12.49
C LYS A 87 11.31 1.67 11.70
N CYS A 88 10.17 1.29 11.12
CA CYS A 88 10.09 0.10 10.29
C CYS A 88 10.78 0.35 8.95
N ASP A 89 11.88 -0.36 8.72
CA ASP A 89 12.70 -0.27 7.50
C ASP A 89 12.62 -1.55 6.67
N PHE A 90 11.48 -2.25 6.77
CA PHE A 90 11.17 -3.37 5.90
C PHE A 90 11.29 -2.95 4.43
N LYS A 91 11.86 -3.83 3.62
CA LYS A 91 11.91 -3.68 2.17
C LYS A 91 11.45 -4.98 1.51
N PRO A 92 10.71 -4.94 0.38
CA PRO A 92 10.23 -6.14 -0.29
C PRO A 92 11.33 -7.17 -0.62
N GLU A 93 12.58 -6.72 -0.86
CA GLU A 93 13.73 -7.59 -1.12
C GLU A 93 14.03 -8.55 0.04
N MET A 94 13.67 -8.19 1.27
CA MET A 94 13.87 -9.04 2.45
C MET A 94 13.09 -10.36 2.35
N VAL A 95 12.02 -10.40 1.55
CA VAL A 95 11.19 -11.59 1.31
C VAL A 95 11.31 -12.13 -0.12
N GLU A 96 12.28 -11.65 -0.92
CA GLU A 96 12.43 -12.03 -2.33
C GLU A 96 12.50 -13.55 -2.54
N LYS A 97 13.16 -14.29 -1.64
CA LYS A 97 13.26 -15.75 -1.74
C LYS A 97 11.91 -16.46 -1.67
N LYS A 98 10.91 -15.85 -1.02
CA LYS A 98 9.55 -16.39 -0.88
C LYS A 98 8.65 -15.99 -2.05
N ILE A 99 8.70 -14.73 -2.46
CA ILE A 99 7.74 -14.17 -3.44
C ILE A 99 8.32 -14.02 -4.86
N GLY A 100 9.65 -14.05 -5.00
CA GLY A 100 10.36 -13.88 -6.26
C GLY A 100 10.50 -12.42 -6.73
N LYS A 101 11.49 -12.19 -7.60
CA LYS A 101 11.88 -10.86 -8.10
C LYS A 101 10.76 -10.05 -8.74
N LYS A 102 9.86 -10.72 -9.47
CA LYS A 102 8.74 -10.04 -10.15
C LYS A 102 7.78 -9.40 -9.15
N LYS A 103 7.45 -10.11 -8.06
CA LYS A 103 6.54 -9.62 -7.01
C LYS A 103 7.22 -8.56 -6.13
N VAL A 104 8.53 -8.68 -5.89
CA VAL A 104 9.34 -7.60 -5.29
C VAL A 104 9.25 -6.31 -6.11
N ALA A 105 9.42 -6.38 -7.43
CA ALA A 105 9.29 -5.22 -8.31
C ALA A 105 7.89 -4.61 -8.30
N LEU A 106 6.84 -5.45 -8.27
CA LEU A 106 5.45 -5.01 -8.12
C LEU A 106 5.23 -4.24 -6.81
N LEU A 107 5.63 -4.82 -5.67
CA LEU A 107 5.48 -4.19 -4.35
C LEU A 107 6.24 -2.86 -4.29
N ASN A 108 7.46 -2.80 -4.81
CA ASN A 108 8.21 -1.55 -4.89
C ASN A 108 7.48 -0.49 -5.73
N ALA A 109 6.88 -0.87 -6.86
CA ALA A 109 6.16 0.09 -7.71
C ALA A 109 4.89 0.64 -7.03
N VAL A 110 4.20 -0.19 -6.25
CA VAL A 110 3.00 0.20 -5.47
C VAL A 110 3.41 1.06 -4.28
N PHE A 111 4.38 0.62 -3.46
CA PHE A 111 4.81 1.33 -2.26
C PHE A 111 5.45 2.69 -2.56
N ASN A 112 6.09 2.87 -3.71
CA ASN A 112 6.64 4.17 -4.11
C ASN A 112 5.60 5.14 -4.70
N GLY A 113 4.37 4.67 -4.96
CA GLY A 113 3.26 5.48 -5.45
C GLY A 113 3.39 5.98 -6.90
N ALA A 114 2.29 6.55 -7.39
CA ALA A 114 2.19 7.11 -8.74
C ALA A 114 3.00 8.41 -8.87
N LYS A 115 3.79 8.51 -9.95
CA LYS A 115 4.56 9.71 -10.29
C LYS A 115 4.15 10.31 -11.63
N ASN A 116 4.17 11.64 -11.73
CA ASN A 116 3.99 12.33 -13.00
C ASN A 116 5.27 12.29 -13.87
N SER A 117 5.23 12.87 -15.07
CA SER A 117 6.39 12.91 -15.99
C SER A 117 7.61 13.68 -15.48
N LYS A 118 7.46 14.46 -14.39
CA LYS A 118 8.55 15.16 -13.70
C LYS A 118 9.11 14.37 -12.52
N GLY A 119 8.56 13.19 -12.21
CA GLY A 119 8.98 12.36 -11.09
C GLY A 119 8.34 12.73 -9.74
N GLU A 120 7.32 13.59 -9.73
CA GLU A 120 6.64 14.06 -8.52
C GLU A 120 5.48 13.12 -8.14
N ASN A 121 5.26 12.88 -6.84
CA ASN A 121 4.17 12.03 -6.37
C ASN A 121 2.79 12.67 -6.58
N VAL A 122 1.87 11.88 -7.12
CA VAL A 122 0.51 12.35 -7.44
C VAL A 122 -0.42 12.22 -6.23
N TYR A 123 -0.28 11.15 -5.44
CA TYR A 123 -1.11 10.86 -4.27
C TYR A 123 -0.29 10.79 -2.96
N ALA A 124 0.10 9.59 -2.54
CA ALA A 124 0.95 9.31 -1.38
C ALA A 124 2.32 8.76 -1.82
N SER A 125 3.21 8.58 -0.83
CA SER A 125 4.51 7.89 -0.93
C SER A 125 5.15 7.76 0.45
#